data_AF-A0A7R8CTH3-F1
#
_entry.id   AF-A0A7R8CTH3-F1
#
_cell.length_a   1.000
_cell.length_b   1.000
_cell.length_c   1.000
_cell.angle_alpha   90.00
_cell.angle_beta   90.00
_cell.angle_gamma   90.00
#
_symmetry.space_group_name_H-M   'P 1'
#
loop_
_entity.id
_entity.type
_entity.pdbx_description
1 polymer ?
#
loop_
_entity_poly.entity_id
_entity_poly.type
_entity_poly.pdbx_seq_one_letter_code
_entity_poly.pdbx_strand_id
1 'polypeptide(L)'
;MIIFKVTWGQEADKISERNVKEFDYCQFSKKHTLCQFKNKISSSCGNVTYRGILDQRRRTSFRGSPGPQPSAANMIELAWDGELALEAQTWADQCITDHDCPSCRKLSRFSVGQNLYSFGHIPGIFEGSWKRAISGWYDEVVDFKNNHVDPFKIRKGVLVGHFTQVAWATTSKIGCGRLTYFSEESKTLGYGQQLYICNYGRAGNYIGSKFYKIGTPCSKCPKGSECSSNYPGLCTLDPNLSVTKPPEDENARCNYECKNNLGCSVSIQTTGIVNGPTLGSCFPPFFGGKCSGTPKDCLNCSSICIDSNVGMKVSIAVKRANDIRKTPLQNKESSSKGPDSKTCHYTCKPTGGCSVRLKSSSPLSGNVLGSCFSPVFGGECFGTPKDCGSCLEKCEKKWWRVV
;
A
#
# COMPACT_ATOMS: atom_id res chain seq x y z
N MET A 1 -7.61 5.66 14.85
CA MET A 1 -7.35 5.57 13.40
C MET A 1 -7.33 4.09 13.00
N ILE A 2 -8.24 3.64 12.12
CA ILE A 2 -8.15 2.29 11.56
C ILE A 2 -7.15 2.32 10.39
N ILE A 3 -5.97 1.74 10.60
CA ILE A 3 -4.98 1.46 9.56
C ILE A 3 -5.31 0.10 8.94
N PHE A 4 -5.61 0.13 7.65
CA PHE A 4 -5.60 -1.03 6.76
C PHE A 4 -4.20 -1.14 6.14
N LYS A 5 -3.55 -2.29 6.25
CA LYS A 5 -2.39 -2.55 5.42
C LYS A 5 -2.84 -3.26 4.16
N VAL A 6 -2.58 -2.58 3.06
CA VAL A 6 -2.59 -3.14 1.73
C VAL A 6 -1.28 -3.93 1.53
N THR A 7 -1.37 -5.23 1.30
CA THR A 7 -0.25 -6.04 0.83
C THR A 7 -0.43 -6.31 -0.66
N TRP A 8 0.48 -5.80 -1.49
CA TRP A 8 0.50 -6.09 -2.93
C TRP A 8 1.07 -7.49 -3.14
N GLY A 9 0.29 -8.40 -3.70
CA GLY A 9 0.75 -9.76 -4.02
C GLY A 9 0.26 -10.20 -5.39
N GLN A 10 1.19 -10.42 -6.32
CA GLN A 10 0.91 -11.07 -7.62
C GLN A 10 0.42 -12.52 -7.46
N GLU A 11 0.52 -13.11 -6.27
CA GLU A 11 0.04 -14.47 -5.97
C GLU A 11 -1.47 -14.56 -5.72
N ALA A 12 -2.15 -13.45 -5.42
CA ALA A 12 -3.61 -13.44 -5.22
C ALA A 12 -4.37 -13.83 -6.51
N ASP A 13 -3.82 -13.48 -7.67
CA ASP A 13 -4.36 -13.83 -8.98
C ASP A 13 -4.31 -15.35 -9.25
N LYS A 14 -3.30 -16.07 -8.74
CA LYS A 14 -3.12 -17.51 -9.03
C LYS A 14 -3.79 -18.47 -8.04
N ILE A 15 -4.11 -17.99 -6.83
CA ILE A 15 -4.73 -18.81 -5.77
C ILE A 15 -6.26 -18.68 -5.81
N SER A 16 -6.81 -17.50 -6.14
CA SER A 16 -8.27 -17.30 -6.28
C SER A 16 -8.84 -18.03 -7.51
N GLU A 17 -8.11 -18.08 -8.62
CA GLU A 17 -8.60 -18.71 -9.85
C GLU A 17 -8.66 -20.26 -9.81
N ARG A 18 -7.88 -20.92 -8.94
CA ARG A 18 -7.83 -22.39 -8.90
C ARG A 18 -8.95 -23.02 -8.08
N ASN A 19 -9.40 -22.40 -6.99
CA ASN A 19 -10.43 -22.98 -6.12
C ASN A 19 -11.86 -22.56 -6.49
N VAL A 20 -12.05 -21.50 -7.28
CA VAL A 20 -13.40 -20.98 -7.60
C VAL A 20 -13.96 -21.54 -8.91
N LYS A 21 -13.13 -22.19 -9.75
CA LYS A 21 -13.57 -22.76 -11.04
C LYS A 21 -14.56 -23.93 -10.94
N GLU A 22 -14.80 -24.48 -9.75
CA GLU A 22 -15.64 -25.67 -9.56
C GLU A 22 -16.98 -25.43 -8.82
N PHE A 23 -17.21 -24.24 -8.23
CA PHE A 23 -18.44 -23.99 -7.46
C PHE A 23 -19.55 -23.37 -8.33
N ASP A 24 -20.74 -23.99 -8.35
CA ASP A 24 -21.90 -23.44 -9.05
C ASP A 24 -22.60 -22.35 -8.23
N TYR A 25 -22.24 -21.09 -8.46
CA TYR A 25 -22.89 -19.94 -7.82
C TYR A 25 -24.32 -19.67 -8.30
N CYS A 26 -24.75 -20.28 -9.41
CA CYS A 26 -26.11 -20.12 -9.91
C CYS A 26 -27.14 -20.74 -8.96
N GLN A 27 -26.72 -21.66 -8.08
CA GLN A 27 -27.57 -22.25 -7.05
C GLN A 27 -28.09 -21.23 -6.02
N PHE A 28 -27.37 -20.13 -5.77
CA PHE A 28 -27.85 -19.08 -4.86
C PHE A 28 -28.84 -18.15 -5.55
N SER A 29 -28.55 -17.78 -6.79
CA SER A 29 -29.38 -16.93 -7.63
C SER A 29 -28.88 -17.00 -9.07
N LYS A 30 -29.81 -17.02 -10.03
CA LYS A 30 -29.46 -16.86 -11.46
C LYS A 30 -28.84 -15.48 -11.76
N LYS A 31 -29.06 -14.50 -10.89
CA LYS A 31 -28.47 -13.16 -10.96
C LYS A 31 -27.19 -13.03 -10.10
N HIS A 32 -26.67 -14.14 -9.57
CA HIS A 32 -25.42 -14.09 -8.81
C HIS A 32 -24.28 -13.58 -9.67
N THR A 33 -23.46 -12.67 -9.14
CA THR A 33 -22.39 -11.97 -9.86
C THR A 33 -21.44 -12.96 -10.56
N LEU A 34 -20.95 -13.96 -9.82
CA LEU A 34 -20.11 -15.03 -10.38
C LEU A 34 -20.84 -15.98 -11.34
N CYS A 35 -22.16 -16.17 -11.22
CA CYS A 35 -22.97 -16.97 -12.15
C CYS A 35 -23.19 -16.24 -13.48
N GLN A 36 -23.62 -14.98 -13.39
CA GLN A 36 -24.05 -14.17 -14.52
C GLN A 36 -22.87 -13.74 -15.38
N PHE A 37 -21.79 -13.23 -14.76
CA PHE A 37 -20.71 -12.58 -15.49
C PHE A 37 -19.47 -13.45 -15.64
N LYS A 38 -19.31 -14.49 -14.80
CA LYS A 38 -18.21 -15.48 -14.90
C LYS A 38 -16.83 -14.81 -15.04
N ASN A 39 -16.57 -13.77 -14.24
CA ASN A 39 -15.32 -13.00 -14.23
C ASN A 39 -14.96 -12.35 -15.58
N LYS A 40 -15.95 -12.01 -16.40
CA LYS A 40 -15.77 -11.29 -17.67
C LYS A 40 -16.00 -9.80 -17.50
N ILE A 41 -15.16 -9.02 -18.17
CA ILE A 41 -15.32 -7.56 -18.30
C ILE A 41 -16.49 -7.26 -19.23
N SER A 42 -17.39 -6.38 -18.80
CA SER A 42 -18.51 -5.92 -19.62
C SER A 42 -18.01 -5.09 -20.80
N SER A 43 -18.61 -5.27 -21.98
CA SER A 43 -18.36 -4.41 -23.13
C SER A 43 -18.76 -2.96 -22.90
N SER A 44 -19.65 -2.68 -21.94
CA SER A 44 -20.05 -1.32 -21.56
C SER A 44 -18.93 -0.52 -20.89
N CYS A 45 -17.87 -1.19 -20.43
CA CYS A 45 -16.73 -0.54 -19.81
C CYS A 45 -15.87 0.29 -20.78
N GLY A 46 -16.04 0.12 -22.09
CA GLY A 46 -15.18 0.76 -23.09
C GLY A 46 -13.72 0.30 -22.93
N ASN A 47 -12.80 1.23 -22.74
CA ASN A 47 -11.38 0.94 -22.59
C ASN A 47 -10.96 0.77 -21.12
N VAL A 48 -10.59 -0.45 -20.73
CA VAL A 48 -10.03 -0.73 -19.39
C VAL A 48 -8.52 -0.52 -19.40
N THR A 49 -8.02 0.34 -18.51
CA THR A 49 -6.58 0.61 -18.36
C THR A 49 -5.98 -0.01 -17.10
N TYR A 50 -6.81 -0.40 -16.14
CA TYR A 50 -6.38 -1.14 -14.96
C TYR A 50 -7.47 -2.11 -14.49
N ARG A 51 -7.05 -3.31 -14.11
CA ARG A 51 -7.87 -4.34 -13.48
C ARG A 51 -7.01 -5.05 -12.45
N GLY A 52 -7.48 -5.24 -11.22
CA GLY A 52 -6.66 -5.95 -10.24
C GLY A 52 -7.29 -6.13 -8.88
N ILE A 53 -7.02 -7.31 -8.32
CA ILE A 53 -7.35 -7.71 -6.95
C ILE A 53 -6.25 -7.22 -6.00
N LEU A 54 -6.63 -6.74 -4.82
CA LEU A 54 -5.69 -6.20 -3.85
C LEU A 54 -5.84 -6.83 -2.47
N ASP A 55 -4.88 -7.62 -1.99
CA ASP A 55 -4.87 -8.12 -0.61
C ASP A 55 -4.86 -6.96 0.41
N GLN A 56 -5.99 -6.81 1.11
CA GLN A 56 -6.18 -5.86 2.20
C GLN A 56 -6.32 -6.59 3.53
N ARG A 57 -5.50 -6.19 4.51
CA ARG A 57 -5.57 -6.68 5.89
C ARG A 57 -5.83 -5.53 6.84
N ARG A 58 -6.78 -5.67 7.76
CA ARG A 58 -7.03 -4.67 8.82
C ARG A 58 -6.00 -4.85 9.93
N ARG A 59 -5.27 -3.80 10.31
CA ARG A 59 -4.14 -3.88 11.26
C ARG A 59 -4.35 -3.13 12.57
N THR A 60 -5.56 -2.66 12.84
CA THR A 60 -5.76 -1.67 13.90
C THR A 60 -6.99 -1.92 14.74
N SER A 61 -6.72 -1.85 16.04
CA SER A 61 -7.72 -1.72 17.07
C SER A 61 -8.45 -0.39 16.95
N PHE A 62 -9.75 -0.45 17.19
CA PHE A 62 -10.60 0.72 17.40
C PHE A 62 -10.19 1.36 18.74
N ARG A 63 -9.01 1.99 18.79
CA ARG A 63 -8.59 2.78 19.94
C ARG A 63 -9.38 4.07 19.90
N GLY A 64 -10.48 4.11 20.63
CA GLY A 64 -11.35 5.27 20.83
C GLY A 64 -10.69 6.40 21.62
N SER A 65 -9.37 6.54 21.58
CA SER A 65 -8.67 7.65 22.21
C SER A 65 -7.36 8.02 21.49
N PRO A 66 -7.19 9.29 21.08
CA PRO A 66 -8.21 10.34 21.03
C PRO A 66 -8.97 10.25 19.68
N GLY A 67 -10.25 9.87 19.68
CA GLY A 67 -11.10 9.87 18.47
C GLY A 67 -12.45 9.19 18.67
N PRO A 68 -13.54 9.63 18.00
CA PRO A 68 -14.80 10.02 18.68
C PRO A 68 -15.64 8.87 19.24
N GLN A 69 -15.46 7.63 18.79
CA GLN A 69 -16.32 6.51 19.16
C GLN A 69 -15.78 5.73 20.37
N PRO A 70 -16.64 5.09 21.18
CA PRO A 70 -16.21 4.24 22.28
C PRO A 70 -15.27 3.11 21.83
N SER A 71 -14.40 2.65 22.73
CA SER A 71 -13.54 1.50 22.47
C SER A 71 -14.34 0.20 22.30
N ALA A 72 -13.88 -0.67 21.40
CA ALA A 72 -14.51 -1.95 21.11
C ALA A 72 -13.81 -3.12 21.81
N ALA A 73 -14.57 -3.93 22.56
CA ALA A 73 -14.06 -5.05 23.33
C ALA A 73 -13.92 -6.37 22.56
N ASN A 74 -14.55 -6.50 21.39
CA ASN A 74 -14.72 -7.76 20.66
C ASN A 74 -14.45 -7.67 19.15
N MET A 75 -13.65 -6.68 18.72
CA MET A 75 -13.41 -6.40 17.31
C MET A 75 -12.51 -7.48 16.68
N ILE A 76 -13.01 -8.26 15.72
CA ILE A 76 -12.21 -9.27 15.02
C ILE A 76 -11.27 -8.63 13.98
N GLU A 77 -10.07 -9.19 13.81
CA GLU A 77 -9.16 -8.84 12.73
C GLU A 77 -9.69 -9.31 11.37
N LEU A 78 -9.54 -8.49 10.33
CA LEU A 78 -9.92 -8.89 8.97
C LEU A 78 -8.78 -9.67 8.32
N ALA A 79 -9.10 -10.89 7.90
CA ALA A 79 -8.26 -11.70 7.03
C ALA A 79 -8.73 -11.59 5.59
N TRP A 80 -7.78 -11.64 4.65
CA TRP A 80 -8.09 -11.66 3.24
C TRP A 80 -8.82 -12.95 2.83
N ASP A 81 -9.73 -12.81 1.87
CA ASP A 81 -10.50 -13.92 1.31
C ASP A 81 -10.57 -13.81 -0.22
N GLY A 82 -9.99 -14.80 -0.91
CA GLY A 82 -9.88 -14.80 -2.36
C GLY A 82 -11.23 -14.98 -3.08
N GLU A 83 -12.20 -15.64 -2.45
CA GLU A 83 -13.55 -15.83 -3.02
C GLU A 83 -14.30 -14.49 -3.03
N LEU A 84 -14.27 -13.75 -1.92
CA LEU A 84 -14.80 -12.39 -1.84
C LEU A 84 -14.14 -11.44 -2.83
N ALA A 85 -12.83 -11.58 -3.03
CA ALA A 85 -12.07 -10.71 -3.92
C ALA A 85 -12.39 -10.95 -5.40
N LEU A 86 -12.52 -12.21 -5.80
CA LEU A 86 -12.92 -12.58 -7.14
C LEU A 86 -14.34 -12.07 -7.46
N GLU A 87 -15.26 -12.21 -6.52
CA GLU A 87 -16.62 -11.68 -6.64
C GLU A 87 -16.62 -10.15 -6.75
N ALA A 88 -15.91 -9.45 -5.86
CA ALA A 88 -15.78 -8.00 -5.90
C ALA A 88 -15.17 -7.49 -7.21
N GLN A 89 -14.14 -8.18 -7.73
CA GLN A 89 -13.55 -7.85 -9.02
C GLN A 89 -14.52 -8.14 -10.17
N THR A 90 -15.25 -9.25 -10.14
CA THR A 90 -16.26 -9.58 -11.15
C THR A 90 -17.36 -8.53 -11.19
N TRP A 91 -17.76 -7.97 -10.05
CA TRP A 91 -18.71 -6.85 -10.02
C TRP A 91 -18.09 -5.55 -10.54
N ALA A 92 -16.85 -5.24 -10.16
CA ALA A 92 -16.13 -4.07 -10.65
C ALA A 92 -15.97 -4.08 -12.18
N ASP A 93 -15.75 -5.27 -12.74
CA ASP A 93 -15.65 -5.56 -14.18
C ASP A 93 -16.93 -5.24 -14.97
N GLN A 94 -18.05 -4.90 -14.30
CA GLN A 94 -19.30 -4.49 -14.95
C GLN A 94 -19.43 -2.97 -15.11
N CYS A 95 -18.50 -2.18 -14.54
CA CYS A 95 -18.52 -0.72 -14.61
C CYS A 95 -19.80 -0.07 -14.05
N ILE A 96 -20.40 -0.72 -13.06
CA ILE A 96 -21.59 -0.27 -12.34
C ILE A 96 -21.15 0.31 -11.00
N THR A 97 -21.53 1.55 -10.71
CA THR A 97 -21.18 2.26 -9.46
C THR A 97 -22.18 2.03 -8.32
N ASP A 98 -23.06 1.05 -8.49
CA ASP A 98 -24.08 0.63 -7.52
C ASP A 98 -23.75 -0.74 -6.93
N HIS A 99 -24.37 -1.05 -5.79
CA HIS A 99 -24.30 -2.38 -5.19
C HIS A 99 -24.97 -3.45 -6.06
N ASP A 100 -24.37 -4.63 -6.16
CA ASP A 100 -25.12 -5.82 -6.54
C ASP A 100 -26.03 -6.29 -5.40
N CYS A 101 -27.05 -7.08 -5.76
CA CYS A 101 -28.08 -7.46 -4.81
C CYS A 101 -27.51 -8.36 -3.69
N PRO A 102 -28.06 -8.33 -2.45
CA PRO A 102 -27.52 -9.13 -1.35
C PRO A 102 -27.46 -10.64 -1.61
N SER A 103 -28.42 -11.20 -2.34
CA SER A 103 -28.41 -12.61 -2.76
C SER A 103 -27.50 -12.86 -3.98
N CYS A 104 -27.11 -11.80 -4.69
CA CYS A 104 -26.25 -11.87 -5.86
C CYS A 104 -24.77 -12.00 -5.49
N ARG A 105 -24.42 -11.68 -4.24
CA ARG A 105 -23.07 -11.74 -3.69
C ARG A 105 -22.89 -12.69 -2.50
N LYS A 106 -23.78 -13.67 -2.39
CA LYS A 106 -23.85 -14.54 -1.21
C LYS A 106 -22.89 -15.71 -1.39
N LEU A 107 -22.08 -15.98 -0.37
CA LEU A 107 -21.24 -17.18 -0.34
C LEU A 107 -21.91 -18.28 0.49
N SER A 108 -21.53 -19.54 0.25
CA SER A 108 -22.02 -20.70 1.02
C SER A 108 -21.74 -20.55 2.52
N ARG A 109 -20.61 -19.90 2.84
CA ARG A 109 -20.11 -19.72 4.21
C ARG A 109 -20.86 -18.63 4.99
N PHE A 110 -21.38 -17.60 4.32
CA PHE A 110 -22.01 -16.44 4.99
C PHE A 110 -22.66 -15.44 4.03
N SER A 111 -23.51 -14.57 4.57
CA SER A 111 -23.92 -13.33 3.90
C SER A 111 -22.74 -12.36 3.77
N VAL A 112 -22.77 -11.54 2.72
CA VAL A 112 -21.67 -10.65 2.35
C VAL A 112 -22.11 -9.19 2.41
N GLY A 113 -21.31 -8.33 3.03
CA GLY A 113 -21.44 -6.87 3.01
C GLY A 113 -20.58 -6.27 1.89
N GLN A 114 -20.79 -5.02 1.51
CA GLN A 114 -20.03 -4.41 0.41
C GLN A 114 -19.87 -2.91 0.60
N ASN A 115 -18.69 -2.41 0.27
CA ASN A 115 -18.43 -0.98 0.11
C ASN A 115 -17.98 -0.71 -1.32
N LEU A 116 -18.40 0.43 -1.87
CA LEU A 116 -17.93 0.94 -3.16
C LEU A 116 -17.28 2.30 -2.96
N TYR A 117 -16.27 2.59 -3.76
CA TYR A 117 -15.74 3.94 -3.93
C TYR A 117 -15.49 4.18 -5.41
N SER A 118 -15.95 5.32 -5.92
CA SER A 118 -15.78 5.70 -7.31
C SER A 118 -15.34 7.15 -7.42
N PHE A 119 -14.33 7.42 -8.26
CA PHE A 119 -13.92 8.78 -8.57
C PHE A 119 -13.29 8.90 -9.96
N GLY A 120 -13.24 10.13 -10.46
CA GLY A 120 -12.66 10.44 -11.75
C GLY A 120 -11.19 10.10 -11.90
N HIS A 121 -10.84 9.59 -13.06
CA HIS A 121 -9.46 9.33 -13.45
C HIS A 121 -9.04 10.31 -14.54
N ILE A 122 -7.89 10.95 -14.36
CA ILE A 122 -7.19 11.64 -15.44
C ILE A 122 -5.77 11.08 -15.44
N PRO A 123 -5.31 10.44 -16.54
CA PRO A 123 -3.97 9.87 -16.62
C PRO A 123 -2.89 10.89 -16.22
N GLY A 124 -1.98 10.50 -15.32
CA GLY A 124 -0.88 11.35 -14.87
C GLY A 124 -1.25 12.46 -13.89
N ILE A 125 -2.54 12.68 -13.61
CA ILE A 125 -3.01 13.68 -12.62
C ILE A 125 -3.65 12.98 -11.42
N PHE A 126 -4.67 12.15 -11.68
CA PHE A 126 -5.42 11.44 -10.64
C PHE A 126 -5.20 9.93 -10.80
N GLU A 127 -4.08 9.47 -10.28
CA GLU A 127 -3.75 8.05 -10.21
C GLU A 127 -4.50 7.36 -9.07
N GLY A 128 -4.74 6.05 -9.25
CA GLY A 128 -5.60 5.36 -8.30
C GLY A 128 -4.96 5.06 -6.96
N SER A 129 -5.75 5.30 -5.92
CA SER A 129 -5.33 5.26 -4.53
C SER A 129 -6.34 4.50 -3.67
N TRP A 130 -5.99 3.27 -3.29
CA TRP A 130 -6.73 2.52 -2.27
C TRP A 130 -6.79 3.26 -0.94
N LYS A 131 -5.75 4.05 -0.60
CA LYS A 131 -5.75 4.91 0.58
C LYS A 131 -6.92 5.90 0.52
N ARG A 132 -7.21 6.48 -0.65
CA ARG A 132 -8.33 7.42 -0.83
C ARG A 132 -9.68 6.72 -0.64
N ALA A 133 -9.86 5.55 -1.24
CA ALA A 133 -11.09 4.77 -1.06
C ALA A 133 -11.35 4.40 0.41
N ILE A 134 -10.33 3.85 1.08
CA ILE A 134 -10.41 3.44 2.49
C ILE A 134 -10.62 4.65 3.40
N SER A 135 -9.94 5.77 3.15
CA SER A 135 -10.13 7.00 3.93
C SER A 135 -11.55 7.54 3.73
N GLY A 136 -12.03 7.59 2.48
CA GLY A 136 -13.41 8.00 2.18
C GLY A 136 -14.46 7.17 2.91
N TRP A 137 -14.26 5.84 3.01
CA TRP A 137 -15.15 4.99 3.82
C TRP A 137 -15.04 5.24 5.31
N TYR A 138 -13.82 5.46 5.82
CA TYR A 138 -13.60 5.65 7.25
C TYR A 138 -14.05 7.04 7.74
N ASP A 139 -13.89 8.07 6.92
CA ASP A 139 -14.12 9.47 7.27
C ASP A 139 -15.60 9.75 7.61
N GLU A 140 -16.53 8.88 7.18
CA GLU A 140 -17.94 8.90 7.63
C GLU A 140 -18.08 8.78 9.17
N VAL A 141 -17.04 8.33 9.88
CA VAL A 141 -17.00 8.27 11.35
C VAL A 141 -17.35 9.60 12.03
N VAL A 142 -17.13 10.73 11.37
CA VAL A 142 -17.44 12.07 11.89
C VAL A 142 -18.95 12.28 12.09
N ASP A 143 -19.77 11.61 11.30
CA ASP A 143 -21.23 11.72 11.34
C ASP A 143 -21.90 10.61 12.19
N PHE A 144 -21.14 9.57 12.55
CA PHE A 144 -21.63 8.46 13.35
C PHE A 144 -21.75 8.83 14.85
N LYS A 145 -22.85 8.43 15.50
CA LYS A 145 -23.12 8.78 16.91
C LYS A 145 -22.77 7.62 17.85
N ASN A 146 -22.11 7.94 18.95
CA ASN A 146 -21.66 6.94 19.95
C ASN A 146 -22.80 6.10 20.52
N ASN A 147 -23.97 6.69 20.74
CA ASN A 147 -25.17 6.00 21.24
C ASN A 147 -25.87 5.15 20.17
N HIS A 148 -25.35 5.10 18.95
CA HIS A 148 -25.83 4.23 17.86
C HIS A 148 -24.96 2.98 17.70
N VAL A 149 -24.06 2.68 18.63
CA VAL A 149 -23.26 1.44 18.62
C VAL A 149 -24.09 0.23 19.04
N ASP A 150 -24.93 0.40 20.06
CA ASP A 150 -25.75 -0.65 20.67
C ASP A 150 -27.06 -0.06 21.20
N PRO A 151 -28.20 -0.24 20.50
CA PRO A 151 -28.32 -0.92 19.21
C PRO A 151 -27.83 -0.07 18.05
N PHE A 152 -27.43 -0.74 16.96
CA PHE A 152 -26.99 -0.12 15.72
C PHE A 152 -28.11 0.67 15.05
N LYS A 153 -27.87 1.97 14.83
CA LYS A 153 -28.82 2.88 14.18
C LYS A 153 -28.12 3.77 13.17
N ILE A 154 -28.77 4.00 12.03
CA ILE A 154 -28.36 4.99 11.04
C ILE A 154 -29.37 6.13 11.07
N ARG A 155 -28.89 7.38 11.12
CA ARG A 155 -29.77 8.55 11.01
C ARG A 155 -30.26 8.65 9.56
N LYS A 156 -31.53 9.00 9.39
CA LYS A 156 -32.09 9.27 8.05
C LYS A 156 -31.24 10.36 7.36
N GLY A 157 -30.86 10.11 6.11
CA GLY A 157 -30.09 11.05 5.29
C GLY A 157 -28.59 11.14 5.64
N VAL A 158 -28.06 10.27 6.50
CA VAL A 158 -26.63 10.25 6.85
C VAL A 158 -25.96 9.00 6.26
N LEU A 159 -24.83 9.21 5.57
CA LEU A 159 -24.02 8.15 4.99
C LEU A 159 -22.93 7.74 5.99
N VAL A 160 -23.17 6.62 6.67
CA VAL A 160 -22.21 6.00 7.62
C VAL A 160 -22.01 4.51 7.36
N GLY A 161 -22.67 3.98 6.33
CA GLY A 161 -22.72 2.55 6.05
C GLY A 161 -21.35 1.97 5.69
N HIS A 162 -20.48 2.76 5.04
CA HIS A 162 -19.16 2.29 4.68
C HIS A 162 -18.28 2.19 5.92
N PHE A 163 -18.27 3.23 6.76
CA PHE A 163 -17.53 3.23 8.02
C PHE A 163 -17.98 2.09 8.93
N THR A 164 -19.30 1.90 9.06
CA THR A 164 -19.84 0.88 9.96
C THR A 164 -19.56 -0.53 9.45
N GLN A 165 -19.50 -0.77 8.14
CA GLN A 165 -19.07 -2.07 7.61
C GLN A 165 -17.58 -2.33 7.88
N VAL A 166 -16.74 -1.32 7.64
CA VAL A 166 -15.29 -1.34 7.88
C VAL A 166 -14.96 -1.69 9.33
N ALA A 167 -15.75 -1.16 10.27
CA ALA A 167 -15.55 -1.31 11.70
C ALA A 167 -16.50 -2.32 12.36
N TRP A 168 -17.17 -3.19 11.59
CA TRP A 168 -18.15 -4.12 12.17
C TRP A 168 -17.48 -5.27 12.93
N ALA A 169 -17.82 -5.49 14.21
CA ALA A 169 -17.05 -6.36 15.09
C ALA A 169 -16.98 -7.83 14.64
N THR A 170 -18.05 -8.35 14.05
CA THR A 170 -18.14 -9.77 13.66
C THR A 170 -17.68 -10.04 12.22
N THR A 171 -17.36 -9.00 11.46
CA THR A 171 -16.76 -9.16 10.14
C THR A 171 -15.32 -9.62 10.34
N SER A 172 -14.93 -10.71 9.67
CA SER A 172 -13.63 -11.35 9.82
C SER A 172 -12.89 -11.57 8.49
N LYS A 173 -13.58 -11.38 7.37
CA LYS A 173 -13.07 -11.59 6.01
C LYS A 173 -13.32 -10.37 5.14
N ILE A 174 -12.38 -10.08 4.24
CA ILE A 174 -12.50 -9.04 3.23
C ILE A 174 -11.87 -9.51 1.92
N GLY A 175 -12.48 -9.16 0.80
CA GLY A 175 -11.92 -9.34 -0.53
C GLY A 175 -12.32 -8.17 -1.42
N CYS A 176 -11.38 -7.66 -2.21
CA CYS A 176 -11.56 -6.42 -2.96
C CYS A 176 -11.08 -6.52 -4.41
N GLY A 177 -11.77 -5.82 -5.29
CA GLY A 177 -11.41 -5.62 -6.69
C GLY A 177 -11.37 -4.14 -7.05
N ARG A 178 -10.57 -3.82 -8.08
CA ARG A 178 -10.46 -2.48 -8.64
C ARG A 178 -10.49 -2.52 -10.17
N LEU A 179 -11.18 -1.55 -10.75
CA LEU A 179 -11.18 -1.30 -12.17
C LEU A 179 -10.90 0.18 -12.45
N THR A 180 -10.08 0.49 -13.45
CA THR A 180 -10.02 1.80 -14.09
C THR A 180 -10.42 1.63 -15.54
N TYR A 181 -11.40 2.41 -15.98
CA TYR A 181 -11.95 2.33 -17.33
C TYR A 181 -12.30 3.70 -17.91
N PHE A 182 -12.37 3.79 -19.22
CA PHE A 182 -12.83 4.93 -19.98
C PHE A 182 -14.02 4.47 -20.80
N SER A 183 -15.23 4.91 -20.45
CA SER A 183 -16.38 4.69 -21.33
C SER A 183 -16.14 5.38 -22.68
N GLU A 184 -16.84 4.97 -23.73
CA GLU A 184 -16.68 5.59 -25.05
C GLU A 184 -16.89 7.10 -25.02
N GLU A 185 -17.85 7.58 -24.24
CA GLU A 185 -18.08 9.00 -24.01
C GLU A 185 -16.90 9.66 -23.28
N SER A 186 -16.49 9.08 -22.15
CA SER A 186 -15.44 9.65 -21.28
C SER A 186 -14.06 9.66 -21.96
N LYS A 187 -13.79 8.67 -22.81
CA LYS A 187 -12.55 8.56 -23.61
C LYS A 187 -12.33 9.78 -24.48
N THR A 188 -13.37 10.30 -25.13
CA THR A 188 -13.27 11.49 -25.98
C THR A 188 -12.93 12.76 -25.20
N LEU A 189 -13.30 12.80 -23.93
CA LEU A 189 -13.05 13.91 -23.01
C LEU A 189 -11.75 13.76 -22.22
N GLY A 190 -10.99 12.68 -22.43
CA GLY A 190 -9.75 12.38 -21.70
C GLY A 190 -9.95 12.09 -20.21
N TYR A 191 -11.17 11.74 -19.81
CA TYR A 191 -11.56 11.47 -18.44
C TYR A 191 -11.99 10.00 -18.31
N GLY A 192 -11.52 9.31 -17.29
CA GLY A 192 -11.89 7.94 -16.98
C GLY A 192 -12.57 7.83 -15.62
N GLN A 193 -12.91 6.61 -15.24
CA GLN A 193 -13.53 6.27 -13.97
C GLN A 193 -12.67 5.23 -13.27
N GLN A 194 -12.49 5.42 -11.96
CA GLN A 194 -11.95 4.39 -11.09
C GLN A 194 -13.05 3.86 -10.18
N LEU A 195 -13.08 2.56 -10.01
CA LEU A 195 -14.06 1.85 -9.20
C LEU A 195 -13.33 0.88 -8.27
N TYR A 196 -13.68 0.95 -6.99
CA TYR A 196 -13.13 0.14 -5.91
C TYR A 196 -14.27 -0.56 -5.21
N ILE A 197 -14.22 -1.88 -5.14
CA ILE A 197 -15.26 -2.69 -4.52
C ILE A 197 -14.61 -3.58 -3.49
N CYS A 198 -15.11 -3.57 -2.26
CA CYS A 198 -14.71 -4.51 -1.22
C CYS A 198 -15.93 -5.25 -0.70
N ASN A 199 -15.88 -6.57 -0.73
CA ASN A 199 -16.86 -7.47 -0.14
C ASN A 199 -16.38 -7.94 1.24
N TYR A 200 -17.30 -8.05 2.20
CA TYR A 200 -17.03 -8.30 3.62
C TYR A 200 -17.77 -9.53 4.13
N GLY A 201 -17.06 -10.45 4.78
CA GLY A 201 -17.60 -11.68 5.35
C GLY A 201 -17.43 -11.75 6.86
N ARG A 202 -18.46 -11.94 7.68
CA ARG A 202 -19.88 -11.87 7.34
C ARG A 202 -20.30 -10.41 7.11
N ALA A 203 -21.46 -10.20 6.48
CA ALA A 203 -22.03 -8.86 6.32
C ALA A 203 -22.21 -8.16 7.68
N GLY A 204 -22.03 -6.83 7.69
CA GLY A 204 -22.37 -5.97 8.82
C GLY A 204 -23.66 -5.19 8.59
N ASN A 205 -23.78 -4.05 9.28
CA ASN A 205 -24.84 -3.04 9.09
C ASN A 205 -26.28 -3.53 9.34
N TYR A 206 -26.46 -4.56 10.18
CA TYR A 206 -27.79 -4.99 10.59
C TYR A 206 -28.39 -4.01 11.60
N ILE A 207 -29.38 -3.22 11.15
CA ILE A 207 -30.12 -2.29 12.02
C ILE A 207 -30.70 -3.04 13.22
N GLY A 208 -30.56 -2.45 14.42
CA GLY A 208 -31.00 -3.06 15.67
C GLY A 208 -30.02 -4.05 16.28
N SER A 209 -29.02 -4.53 15.54
CA SER A 209 -27.96 -5.41 16.07
C SER A 209 -26.86 -4.62 16.78
N LYS A 210 -25.87 -5.30 17.37
CA LYS A 210 -24.71 -4.63 17.97
C LYS A 210 -23.64 -4.39 16.92
N PHE A 211 -23.26 -3.13 16.73
CA PHE A 211 -22.13 -2.76 15.85
C PHE A 211 -20.80 -3.33 16.38
N TYR A 212 -20.56 -3.13 17.68
CA TYR A 212 -19.53 -3.79 18.47
C TYR A 212 -19.91 -3.72 19.96
N LYS A 213 -19.22 -4.49 20.81
CA LYS A 213 -19.39 -4.42 22.27
C LYS A 213 -18.50 -3.30 22.81
N ILE A 214 -19.09 -2.30 23.45
CA ILE A 214 -18.33 -1.24 24.14
C ILE A 214 -17.55 -1.85 25.31
N GLY A 215 -16.28 -1.48 25.45
CA GLY A 215 -15.44 -1.84 26.59
C GLY A 215 -13.95 -1.81 26.29
N THR A 216 -13.16 -2.32 27.24
CA THR A 216 -11.70 -2.44 27.08
C THR A 216 -11.37 -3.32 25.88
N PRO A 217 -10.47 -2.89 24.96
CA PRO A 217 -10.08 -3.71 23.82
C PRO A 217 -9.69 -5.14 24.21
N CYS A 218 -10.09 -6.12 23.40
CA CYS A 218 -9.95 -7.55 23.64
C CYS A 218 -10.66 -8.15 24.88
N SER A 219 -11.27 -7.37 25.77
CA SER A 219 -11.87 -7.92 27.00
C SER A 219 -13.07 -8.84 26.77
N LYS A 220 -13.64 -8.85 25.56
CA LYS A 220 -14.83 -9.65 25.21
C LYS A 220 -14.69 -10.32 23.84
N CYS A 221 -13.49 -10.80 23.50
CA CYS A 221 -13.28 -11.53 22.25
C CYS A 221 -14.30 -12.68 22.08
N PRO A 222 -14.88 -12.87 20.87
CA PRO A 222 -15.83 -13.94 20.61
C PRO A 222 -15.25 -15.33 20.89
N LYS A 223 -16.11 -16.31 21.18
CA LYS A 223 -15.71 -17.70 21.39
C LYS A 223 -14.94 -18.21 20.17
N GLY A 224 -13.79 -18.87 20.39
CA GLY A 224 -12.90 -19.32 19.33
C GLY A 224 -11.97 -18.24 18.79
N SER A 225 -11.87 -17.08 19.46
CA SER A 225 -10.87 -16.05 19.20
C SER A 225 -10.19 -15.61 20.49
N GLU A 226 -9.00 -15.05 20.37
CA GLU A 226 -8.25 -14.49 21.48
C GLU A 226 -7.66 -13.12 21.12
N CYS A 227 -7.05 -12.42 22.07
CA CYS A 227 -6.46 -11.12 21.76
C CYS A 227 -5.25 -11.30 20.85
N SER A 228 -5.23 -10.59 19.72
CA SER A 228 -4.15 -10.64 18.76
C SER A 228 -2.87 -10.06 19.35
N SER A 229 -1.81 -10.86 19.41
CA SER A 229 -0.45 -10.42 19.74
C SER A 229 0.11 -9.49 18.65
N ASN A 230 -0.29 -9.72 17.40
CA ASN A 230 0.13 -8.95 16.24
C ASN A 230 -0.59 -7.61 16.12
N TYR A 231 -1.86 -7.54 16.56
CA TYR A 231 -2.68 -6.34 16.50
C TYR A 231 -3.37 -6.06 17.84
N PRO A 232 -2.64 -5.48 18.82
CA PRO A 232 -3.16 -5.26 20.16
C PRO A 232 -4.47 -4.48 20.17
N GLY A 233 -5.50 -5.08 20.76
CA GLY A 233 -6.86 -4.55 20.84
C GLY A 233 -7.80 -5.02 19.73
N LEU A 234 -7.39 -6.02 18.93
CA LEU A 234 -8.23 -6.83 18.06
C LEU A 234 -8.24 -8.29 18.51
N CYS A 235 -9.29 -9.02 18.13
CA CYS A 235 -9.43 -10.44 18.34
C CYS A 235 -8.97 -11.20 17.09
N THR A 236 -8.13 -12.22 17.26
CA THR A 236 -7.70 -13.12 16.19
C THR A 236 -8.44 -14.45 16.28
N LEU A 237 -8.93 -14.94 15.14
CA LEU A 237 -9.51 -16.28 15.00
C LEU A 237 -8.44 -17.35 14.76
N ASP A 238 -7.20 -16.94 14.51
CA ASP A 238 -6.09 -17.83 14.29
C ASP A 238 -4.84 -17.27 14.98
N PRO A 239 -4.70 -17.54 16.29
CA PRO A 239 -3.57 -17.04 17.06
C PRO A 239 -2.23 -17.62 16.64
N ASN A 240 -2.27 -18.77 15.96
CA ASN A 240 -1.11 -19.45 15.39
C ASN A 240 -0.85 -19.06 13.94
N LEU A 241 -1.76 -18.29 13.31
CA LEU A 241 -1.42 -17.42 12.19
C LEU A 241 -0.50 -16.33 12.76
N SER A 242 0.75 -16.75 12.99
CA SER A 242 1.84 -15.94 12.55
C SER A 242 1.50 -15.55 11.11
N VAL A 243 1.00 -14.32 10.92
CA VAL A 243 1.47 -13.56 9.76
C VAL A 243 2.95 -13.70 9.93
N THR A 244 3.58 -14.66 9.22
CA THR A 244 4.95 -15.08 9.51
C THR A 244 5.68 -13.83 9.90
N LYS A 245 5.99 -13.68 11.21
CA LYS A 245 7.01 -12.72 11.56
C LYS A 245 8.10 -13.14 10.60
N PRO A 246 8.59 -12.23 9.73
CA PRO A 246 9.83 -12.47 9.04
C PRO A 246 10.71 -13.38 9.87
N PRO A 247 11.16 -14.55 9.37
CA PRO A 247 12.15 -15.31 10.09
C PRO A 247 13.14 -14.29 10.57
N GLU A 248 13.31 -14.23 11.88
CA GLU A 248 14.26 -13.32 12.51
C GLU A 248 15.62 -13.91 12.15
N ASP A 249 16.05 -13.62 10.93
CA ASP A 249 17.35 -13.98 10.40
C ASP A 249 18.26 -12.79 10.72
N GLU A 250 19.11 -13.00 11.72
CA GLU A 250 19.72 -11.97 12.54
C GLU A 250 20.92 -11.26 11.89
N ASN A 251 21.00 -11.20 10.56
CA ASN A 251 22.18 -10.65 9.88
C ASN A 251 21.95 -9.40 9.03
N ALA A 252 20.75 -8.82 8.93
CA ALA A 252 20.56 -7.52 8.28
C ALA A 252 19.33 -6.72 8.77
N ARG A 253 19.49 -5.42 9.01
CA ARG A 253 18.45 -4.45 9.41
C ARG A 253 18.44 -3.22 8.52
N CYS A 254 17.26 -2.81 8.07
CA CYS A 254 17.02 -1.54 7.38
C CYS A 254 16.62 -0.46 8.39
N ASN A 255 17.39 0.62 8.49
CA ASN A 255 17.12 1.79 9.30
C ASN A 255 16.57 2.91 8.42
N TYR A 256 15.38 3.40 8.73
CA TYR A 256 14.66 4.45 8.01
C TYR A 256 14.68 5.72 8.83
N GLU A 257 14.82 6.86 8.16
CA GLU A 257 14.72 8.18 8.78
C GLU A 257 13.69 9.02 8.03
N CYS A 258 12.63 9.41 8.74
CA CYS A 258 11.52 10.15 8.17
C CYS A 258 11.71 11.64 8.42
N LYS A 259 11.83 12.42 7.35
CA LYS A 259 12.11 13.86 7.43
C LYS A 259 10.81 14.67 7.52
N ASN A 260 10.93 15.87 8.10
CA ASN A 260 9.79 16.76 8.33
C ASN A 260 9.15 17.30 7.06
N ASN A 261 9.88 17.30 5.96
CA ASN A 261 9.37 17.65 4.65
C ASN A 261 8.71 16.46 3.92
N LEU A 262 8.32 15.38 4.60
CA LEU A 262 7.77 14.15 4.00
C LEU A 262 8.72 13.39 3.06
N GLY A 263 9.99 13.78 3.00
CA GLY A 263 11.06 12.98 2.41
C GLY A 263 11.59 11.95 3.41
N CYS A 264 12.43 11.03 2.96
CA CYS A 264 12.99 10.02 3.86
C CYS A 264 14.30 9.43 3.35
N SER A 265 15.01 8.74 4.24
CA SER A 265 16.16 7.88 3.90
C SER A 265 15.98 6.46 4.44
N VAL A 266 16.72 5.51 3.87
CA VAL A 266 16.83 4.12 4.33
C VAL A 266 18.28 3.66 4.20
N SER A 267 18.84 3.06 5.23
CA SER A 267 20.15 2.40 5.23
C SER A 267 20.03 0.94 5.64
N ILE A 268 20.89 0.06 5.12
CA ILE A 268 20.97 -1.33 5.55
C ILE A 268 22.23 -1.56 6.41
N GLN A 269 22.04 -2.18 7.57
CA GLN A 269 23.07 -2.59 8.51
C GLN A 269 23.13 -4.11 8.53
N THR A 270 24.23 -4.69 8.06
CA THR A 270 24.42 -6.14 7.97
C THR A 270 25.85 -6.54 8.27
N THR A 271 26.05 -7.77 8.74
CA THR A 271 27.37 -8.40 8.96
C THR A 271 27.93 -9.08 7.70
N GLY A 272 27.15 -9.17 6.61
CA GLY A 272 27.55 -9.78 5.34
C GLY A 272 27.81 -8.78 4.20
N ILE A 273 28.36 -9.26 3.09
CA ILE A 273 28.62 -8.45 1.88
C ILE A 273 27.29 -8.08 1.20
N VAL A 274 27.04 -6.78 0.98
CA VAL A 274 25.86 -6.26 0.27
C VAL A 274 26.20 -6.00 -1.19
N ASN A 275 25.48 -6.66 -2.10
CA ASN A 275 25.60 -6.43 -3.55
C ASN A 275 24.61 -5.35 -4.01
N GLY A 276 25.02 -4.08 -3.94
CA GLY A 276 24.22 -2.94 -4.40
C GLY A 276 24.28 -1.73 -3.47
N PRO A 277 23.38 -0.75 -3.66
CA PRO A 277 23.36 0.44 -2.80
C PRO A 277 22.98 0.07 -1.36
N THR A 278 23.70 0.64 -0.40
CA THR A 278 23.48 0.44 1.05
C THR A 278 22.66 1.57 1.69
N LEU A 279 22.41 2.64 0.93
CA LEU A 279 21.66 3.82 1.34
C LEU A 279 20.76 4.31 0.21
N GLY A 280 19.49 4.54 0.53
CA GLY A 280 18.49 5.11 -0.37
C GLY A 280 17.73 6.28 0.24
N SER A 281 17.00 6.99 -0.60
CA SER A 281 16.13 8.08 -0.18
C SER A 281 14.94 8.23 -1.12
N CYS A 282 13.86 8.81 -0.61
CA CYS A 282 12.70 9.19 -1.42
C CYS A 282 12.42 10.67 -1.27
N PHE A 283 12.06 11.29 -2.39
CA PHE A 283 11.55 12.65 -2.40
C PHE A 283 10.19 12.72 -1.69
N PRO A 284 9.83 13.89 -1.14
CA PRO A 284 8.49 14.14 -0.67
C PRO A 284 7.42 13.91 -1.75
N PRO A 285 6.18 13.52 -1.38
CA PRO A 285 5.08 13.31 -2.33
C PRO A 285 4.81 14.52 -3.23
N PHE A 286 4.95 15.74 -2.70
CA PHE A 286 4.78 16.98 -3.46
C PHE A 286 5.89 17.27 -4.49
N PHE A 287 6.99 16.50 -4.48
CA PHE A 287 8.04 16.51 -5.51
C PHE A 287 8.03 15.23 -6.37
N GLY A 288 6.87 14.55 -6.46
CA GLY A 288 6.69 13.35 -7.28
C GLY A 288 7.10 12.05 -6.61
N GLY A 289 7.53 12.06 -5.34
CA GLY A 289 7.64 10.86 -4.49
C GLY A 289 8.69 9.82 -4.91
N LYS A 290 9.52 10.11 -5.92
CA LYS A 290 10.47 9.12 -6.49
C LYS A 290 11.54 8.74 -5.48
N CYS A 291 11.89 7.45 -5.46
CA CYS A 291 12.96 6.91 -4.64
C CYS A 291 14.20 6.60 -5.48
N SER A 292 15.37 6.72 -4.87
CA SER A 292 16.65 6.35 -5.48
C SER A 292 17.57 5.69 -4.45
N GLY A 293 18.37 4.72 -4.89
CA GLY A 293 19.37 4.05 -4.06
C GLY A 293 18.81 3.13 -2.97
N THR A 294 17.52 2.81 -2.97
CA THR A 294 16.96 1.89 -1.96
C THR A 294 17.68 0.55 -2.01
N PRO A 295 18.26 0.07 -0.89
CA PRO A 295 18.90 -1.23 -0.86
C PRO A 295 17.93 -2.30 -1.31
N LYS A 296 18.40 -3.26 -2.13
CA LYS A 296 17.53 -4.30 -2.73
C LYS A 296 16.73 -5.08 -1.70
N ASP A 297 17.30 -5.21 -0.51
CA ASP A 297 16.78 -5.94 0.63
C ASP A 297 15.88 -5.08 1.54
N CYS A 298 15.76 -3.78 1.26
CA CYS A 298 14.95 -2.83 2.01
C CYS A 298 13.74 -2.36 1.19
N LEU A 299 12.69 -1.93 1.89
CA LEU A 299 11.55 -1.26 1.25
C LEU A 299 11.91 0.20 0.96
N ASN A 300 11.19 0.82 0.03
CA ASN A 300 11.28 2.26 -0.19
C ASN A 300 10.89 2.99 1.10
N CYS A 301 11.72 3.90 1.59
CA CYS A 301 11.44 4.59 2.84
C CYS A 301 10.12 5.38 2.79
N SER A 302 9.65 5.79 1.60
CA SER A 302 8.40 6.52 1.45
C SER A 302 7.21 5.67 1.89
N SER A 303 7.23 4.36 1.65
CA SER A 303 6.15 3.48 2.11
C SER A 303 6.18 3.24 3.62
N ILE A 304 7.31 3.47 4.29
CA ILE A 304 7.47 3.34 5.75
C ILE A 304 7.14 4.66 6.46
N CYS A 305 7.63 5.77 5.92
CA CYS A 305 7.53 7.10 6.52
C CYS A 305 6.18 7.78 6.30
N ILE A 306 5.32 7.23 5.43
CA ILE A 306 3.92 7.66 5.31
C ILE A 306 3.12 7.35 6.60
N ASP A 307 3.57 6.40 7.42
CA ASP A 307 2.85 5.86 8.58
C ASP A 307 3.43 6.28 9.95
N SER A 308 4.48 7.10 10.00
CA SER A 308 5.17 7.50 11.25
C SER A 308 5.08 9.01 11.51
N ASN A 309 5.03 9.41 12.78
CA ASN A 309 5.13 10.83 13.13
C ASN A 309 6.42 11.42 12.56
N VAL A 310 6.29 12.64 12.02
CA VAL A 310 7.37 13.46 11.48
C VAL A 310 8.57 13.51 12.45
N GLY A 311 9.77 13.11 11.99
CA GLY A 311 11.02 13.12 12.78
C GLY A 311 11.43 11.78 13.40
N MET A 312 10.74 10.67 13.12
CA MET A 312 11.06 9.35 13.67
C MET A 312 12.14 8.57 12.88
N LYS A 313 12.95 7.80 13.62
CA LYS A 313 13.83 6.75 13.09
C LYS A 313 13.17 5.37 13.31
N VAL A 314 13.11 4.54 12.27
CA VAL A 314 12.44 3.23 12.29
C VAL A 314 13.41 2.15 11.84
N SER A 315 13.50 1.01 12.52
CA SER A 315 14.40 -0.09 12.14
C SER A 315 13.62 -1.38 11.87
N ILE A 316 13.86 -2.02 10.73
CA ILE A 316 13.13 -3.22 10.27
C ILE A 316 14.13 -4.30 9.83
N ALA A 317 13.98 -5.55 10.28
CA ALA A 317 14.82 -6.67 9.86
C ALA A 317 14.51 -7.13 8.42
N VAL A 318 15.53 -7.60 7.69
CA VAL A 318 15.45 -8.10 6.30
C VAL A 318 15.21 -9.61 6.27
N LYS A 319 14.42 -10.12 5.31
CA LYS A 319 14.28 -11.57 5.00
C LYS A 319 15.14 -11.93 3.80
N ARG A 320 16.11 -12.84 3.91
CA ARG A 320 16.62 -13.55 2.71
C ARG A 320 15.73 -14.75 2.40
N ALA A 321 15.42 -14.95 1.13
CA ALA A 321 14.85 -16.21 0.66
C ALA A 321 15.96 -17.26 0.66
N ASN A 322 15.70 -18.43 1.25
CA ASN A 322 16.62 -19.57 1.20
C ASN A 322 16.92 -19.95 -0.26
N ASP A 323 18.20 -20.12 -0.53
CA ASP A 323 18.80 -20.48 -1.81
C ASP A 323 18.68 -22.00 -2.04
N ILE A 324 18.05 -22.41 -3.15
CA ILE A 324 18.25 -23.74 -3.75
C ILE A 324 18.27 -23.58 -5.28
N ARG A 325 19.47 -23.40 -5.84
CA ARG A 325 20.05 -24.38 -6.79
C ARG A 325 21.53 -24.07 -7.10
N LYS A 326 22.38 -25.02 -6.72
CA LYS A 326 23.76 -25.20 -7.19
C LYS A 326 23.79 -25.44 -8.70
N THR A 327 24.83 -24.91 -9.38
CA THR A 327 25.81 -25.57 -10.28
C THR A 327 26.43 -24.53 -11.26
N PRO A 328 27.60 -24.79 -11.89
CA PRO A 328 28.94 -24.60 -11.31
C PRO A 328 29.77 -23.53 -12.05
N LEU A 329 30.91 -23.20 -11.42
CA LEU A 329 31.99 -22.32 -11.89
C LEU A 329 32.45 -22.55 -13.33
N GLN A 330 32.69 -21.44 -14.05
CA GLN A 330 33.79 -21.36 -15.01
C GLN A 330 34.61 -20.10 -14.74
N ASN A 331 35.91 -20.33 -14.53
CA ASN A 331 36.97 -19.34 -14.37
C ASN A 331 37.18 -18.54 -15.66
N LYS A 332 37.58 -17.28 -15.52
CA LYS A 332 38.62 -16.68 -16.37
C LYS A 332 39.37 -15.60 -15.58
N GLU A 333 40.67 -15.80 -15.45
CA GLU A 333 41.63 -14.91 -14.83
C GLU A 333 42.07 -13.76 -15.75
N SER A 334 42.56 -12.70 -15.08
CA SER A 334 43.68 -11.81 -15.45
C SER A 334 43.49 -10.78 -16.58
N SER A 335 43.63 -9.49 -16.27
CA SER A 335 44.97 -8.85 -16.30
C SER A 335 44.94 -7.31 -16.16
N SER A 336 45.84 -6.85 -15.28
CA SER A 336 46.65 -5.62 -15.28
C SER A 336 46.02 -4.21 -15.18
N LYS A 337 46.61 -3.46 -14.25
CA LYS A 337 46.38 -2.07 -13.86
C LYS A 337 46.88 -1.08 -14.93
N GLY A 338 46.07 -0.06 -15.23
CA GLY A 338 46.49 1.23 -15.78
C GLY A 338 46.27 2.36 -14.76
N PRO A 339 46.86 3.56 -14.95
CA PRO A 339 46.86 4.62 -13.95
C PRO A 339 45.44 5.12 -13.67
N ASP A 340 45.13 5.31 -12.39
CA ASP A 340 43.78 5.49 -11.87
C ASP A 340 43.21 6.87 -12.24
N SER A 341 42.64 7.00 -13.45
CA SER A 341 42.05 8.26 -13.91
C SER A 341 40.65 8.42 -13.33
N LYS A 342 40.53 9.30 -12.34
CA LYS A 342 39.26 9.72 -11.74
C LYS A 342 38.77 10.99 -12.45
N THR A 343 37.55 10.97 -12.99
CA THR A 343 36.97 12.10 -13.72
C THR A 343 35.58 12.47 -13.17
N CYS A 344 35.36 13.74 -12.87
CA CYS A 344 34.09 14.26 -12.36
C CYS A 344 33.27 14.93 -13.48
N HIS A 345 32.06 14.44 -13.73
CA HIS A 345 31.12 15.02 -14.69
C HIS A 345 30.04 15.82 -13.97
N TYR A 346 29.92 17.10 -14.32
CA TYR A 346 28.97 18.03 -13.73
C TYR A 346 27.80 18.31 -14.69
N THR A 347 26.59 18.41 -14.15
CA THR A 347 25.37 18.77 -14.88
C THR A 347 24.72 19.95 -14.15
N CYS A 348 24.59 21.08 -14.85
CA CYS A 348 23.99 22.30 -14.31
C CYS A 348 22.57 22.42 -14.83
N LYS A 349 21.59 22.68 -13.96
CA LYS A 349 20.20 22.93 -14.34
C LYS A 349 19.95 24.43 -14.49
N PRO A 350 19.09 24.87 -15.43
CA PRO A 350 18.74 26.28 -15.59
C PRO A 350 18.11 26.91 -14.34
N THR A 351 17.49 26.10 -13.48
CA THR A 351 16.85 26.55 -12.22
C THR A 351 17.84 26.78 -11.07
N GLY A 352 19.15 26.77 -11.35
CA GLY A 352 20.22 27.03 -10.38
C GLY A 352 20.70 25.80 -9.58
N GLY A 353 20.07 24.63 -9.71
CA GLY A 353 20.55 23.39 -9.08
C GLY A 353 21.57 22.64 -9.95
N CYS A 354 22.32 21.71 -9.38
CA CYS A 354 23.32 20.93 -10.14
C CYS A 354 23.56 19.52 -9.60
N SER A 355 24.24 18.68 -10.38
CA SER A 355 24.71 17.36 -9.97
C SER A 355 26.12 17.07 -10.45
N VAL A 356 26.85 16.21 -9.73
CA VAL A 356 28.18 15.72 -10.07
C VAL A 356 28.23 14.20 -10.01
N ARG A 357 28.93 13.57 -10.96
CA ARG A 357 29.17 12.13 -11.01
C ARG A 357 30.65 11.83 -11.17
N LEU A 358 31.21 11.07 -10.24
CA LEU A 358 32.58 10.56 -10.31
C LEU A 358 32.60 9.28 -11.15
N LYS A 359 33.45 9.25 -12.18
CA LYS A 359 33.81 8.06 -12.94
C LYS A 359 35.27 7.72 -12.67
N SER A 360 35.56 6.44 -12.53
CA SER A 360 36.92 5.92 -12.40
C SER A 360 37.01 4.58 -13.10
N SER A 361 38.20 4.28 -13.60
CA SER A 361 38.57 2.98 -14.15
C SER A 361 38.77 1.91 -13.06
N SER A 362 38.85 2.29 -11.78
CA SER A 362 38.96 1.37 -10.64
C SER A 362 37.72 1.40 -9.75
N PRO A 363 37.50 0.36 -8.90
CA PRO A 363 36.40 0.32 -7.95
C PRO A 363 36.48 1.49 -6.96
N LEU A 364 35.44 2.32 -6.92
CA LEU A 364 35.37 3.48 -6.03
C LEU A 364 34.71 3.10 -4.70
N SER A 365 35.31 3.56 -3.60
CA SER A 365 34.72 3.50 -2.26
C SER A 365 34.18 4.87 -1.87
N GLY A 366 32.90 4.94 -1.50
CA GLY A 366 32.21 6.18 -1.14
C GLY A 366 31.22 6.68 -2.21
N ASN A 367 30.72 7.92 -2.03
CA ASN A 367 29.71 8.49 -2.92
C ASN A 367 30.28 8.72 -4.32
N VAL A 368 29.60 8.19 -5.34
CA VAL A 368 29.95 8.40 -6.77
C VAL A 368 29.04 9.45 -7.43
N LEU A 369 28.02 9.94 -6.72
CA LEU A 369 27.06 10.92 -7.21
C LEU A 369 26.70 11.92 -6.12
N GLY A 370 26.76 13.21 -6.44
CA GLY A 370 26.33 14.30 -5.58
C GLY A 370 25.45 15.31 -6.30
N SER A 371 24.77 16.15 -5.54
CA SER A 371 23.90 17.20 -6.08
C SER A 371 23.77 18.37 -5.13
N CYS A 372 23.54 19.56 -5.67
CA CYS A 372 23.33 20.77 -4.88
C CYS A 372 22.05 21.49 -5.28
N PHE A 373 21.41 22.11 -4.30
CA PHE A 373 20.28 23.00 -4.47
C PHE A 373 20.70 24.33 -5.10
N SER A 374 19.73 25.05 -5.66
CA SER A 374 19.97 26.40 -6.16
C SER A 374 20.36 27.35 -5.04
N PRO A 375 21.24 28.34 -5.28
CA PRO A 375 21.57 29.37 -4.29
C PRO A 375 20.34 30.11 -3.76
N VAL A 376 19.31 30.28 -4.59
CA VAL A 376 18.02 30.91 -4.21
C VAL A 376 17.26 30.09 -3.15
N PHE A 377 17.59 28.81 -3.00
CA PHE A 377 17.03 27.90 -2.00
C PHE A 377 18.08 27.42 -0.99
N GLY A 378 19.08 28.26 -0.70
CA GLY A 378 20.09 28.02 0.34
C GLY A 378 21.36 27.29 -0.11
N GLY A 379 21.41 26.78 -1.34
CA GLY A 379 22.67 26.31 -1.96
C GLY A 379 23.34 25.10 -1.30
N GLU A 380 22.61 24.26 -0.56
CA GLU A 380 23.23 23.11 0.12
C GLU A 380 23.51 21.94 -0.85
N CYS A 381 24.65 21.26 -0.63
CA CYS A 381 25.11 20.11 -1.42
C CYS A 381 25.04 18.80 -0.62
N PHE A 382 24.60 17.73 -1.27
CA PHE A 382 24.50 16.40 -0.68
C PHE A 382 25.17 15.35 -1.57
N GLY A 383 25.93 14.44 -0.96
CA GLY A 383 26.52 13.30 -1.65
C GLY A 383 27.71 13.63 -2.55
N THR A 384 28.26 14.85 -2.53
CA THR A 384 29.44 15.21 -3.33
C THR A 384 30.56 14.17 -3.15
N PRO A 385 31.00 13.49 -4.24
CA PRO A 385 32.10 12.54 -4.18
C PRO A 385 33.32 13.22 -3.58
N LYS A 386 34.04 12.55 -2.68
CA LYS A 386 35.21 13.15 -2.00
C LYS A 386 36.28 13.62 -2.97
N ASP A 387 36.40 12.95 -4.12
CA ASP A 387 37.34 13.29 -5.19
C ASP A 387 36.80 14.37 -6.17
N CYS A 388 35.60 14.91 -5.93
CA CYS A 388 34.98 15.97 -6.74
C CYS A 388 34.71 17.22 -5.92
N GLY A 389 34.85 18.39 -6.56
CA GLY A 389 34.42 19.67 -5.98
C GLY A 389 32.90 19.85 -6.01
N SER A 390 32.42 20.88 -5.31
CA SER A 390 31.00 21.25 -5.34
C SER A 390 30.55 21.55 -6.77
N CYS A 391 29.38 21.04 -7.16
CA CYS A 391 28.84 21.38 -8.47
C CYS A 391 28.34 22.83 -8.53
N LEU A 392 28.05 23.49 -7.40
CA LEU A 392 27.63 24.89 -7.38
C LEU A 392 28.76 25.79 -7.87
N GLU A 393 29.96 25.64 -7.30
CA GLU A 393 31.15 26.38 -7.71
C GLU A 393 31.48 26.16 -9.19
N LYS A 394 31.27 24.94 -9.71
CA LYS A 394 31.52 24.63 -11.13
C LYS A 394 30.44 25.16 -12.07
N CYS A 395 29.22 25.38 -11.59
CA CYS A 395 28.08 25.84 -12.37
C CYS A 395 27.79 27.34 -12.21
N GLU A 396 28.36 28.01 -11.21
CA GLU A 396 28.15 29.42 -10.86
C GLU A 396 28.36 30.36 -12.06
N LYS A 397 29.44 30.15 -12.84
CA LYS A 397 29.75 30.95 -14.04
C LYS A 397 28.78 30.73 -15.22
N LYS A 398 27.99 29.65 -15.22
CA LYS A 398 27.01 29.35 -16.27
C LYS A 398 25.63 29.94 -16.00
N TRP A 399 25.30 30.22 -14.73
CA TRP A 399 24.01 30.79 -14.35
C TRP A 399 23.94 32.31 -14.52
N TRP A 400 25.08 33.01 -14.50
CA TRP A 400 25.15 34.47 -14.72
C TRP A 400 25.16 34.90 -16.21
N ARG A 401 24.99 33.98 -17.16
CA ARG A 401 24.85 34.31 -18.60
C ARG A 401 23.39 34.36 -19.08
N VAL A 402 22.44 34.26 -18.17
CA VAL A 402 20.99 34.19 -18.47
C VAL A 402 20.20 35.26 -17.70
N VAL A 403 20.85 36.38 -17.39
CA VAL A 403 20.18 37.61 -16.96
C VAL A 403 20.34 38.65 -18.07
#